data_AF-A0A6G4R9X0-F1
#
_entry.id   AF-A0A6G4R9X0-F1
#
_cell.length_a   1.000
_cell.length_b   1.000
_cell.length_c   1.000
_cell.angle_alpha   90.00
_cell.angle_beta   90.00
_cell.angle_gamma   90.00
#
_symmetry.space_group_name_H-M   'P 1'
#
loop_
_entity.id
_entity.type
_entity.pdbx_description
1 polymer ?
#
loop_
_entity_poly.entity_id
_entity_poly.type
_entity_poly.pdbx_seq_one_letter_code
_entity_poly.pdbx_strand_id
1 'polypeptide(L)'
;MESNPTRRRLLQLGGVGATASLAGCSQFDIPGSEDDSESEPQTESEAELEADTEPDIDPADGITAVVQPDQEALQQAQQEVMAELEEGDLDEQEAQMELQQRQVELISSHAAEFESSMSDDDEVSIEAGVAQEGALLIDGPDERLMSLLRDGDVSGLMPGAEYGRMLEQQEQQQPPVDAEEGGEEPVEEEPVDEDDADDETADGDDSTDEDEAGDEDETDDADE
;
A
#
# COMPACT_ATOMS: atom_id res chain seq x y z
N MET A 1 -15.51 -79.45 3.80
CA MET A 1 -16.79 -79.24 4.50
C MET A 1 -16.66 -77.99 5.36
N GLU A 2 -17.56 -77.04 5.13
CA GLU A 2 -17.71 -75.76 5.82
C GLU A 2 -17.48 -75.75 7.34
N SER A 3 -17.01 -74.62 7.83
CA SER A 3 -17.72 -73.90 8.88
C SER A 3 -17.60 -72.40 8.67
N ASN A 4 -18.72 -71.76 8.31
CA ASN A 4 -18.94 -70.34 8.48
C ASN A 4 -19.77 -70.14 9.76
N PRO A 5 -19.27 -69.32 10.71
CA PRO A 5 -20.14 -68.40 11.43
C PRO A 5 -19.47 -67.01 11.51
N THR A 6 -20.09 -65.98 10.93
CA THR A 6 -21.05 -65.04 11.58
C THR A 6 -20.38 -63.86 12.29
N ARG A 7 -20.57 -62.69 11.64
CA ARG A 7 -20.94 -61.36 12.15
C ARG A 7 -20.34 -60.84 13.47
N ARG A 8 -19.81 -59.62 13.34
CA ARG A 8 -19.75 -58.53 14.34
C ARG A 8 -18.71 -58.69 15.46
N ARG A 9 -17.70 -57.79 15.44
CA ARG A 9 -17.03 -57.10 16.57
C ARG A 9 -15.73 -56.48 16.02
N LEU A 10 -15.31 -55.25 16.27
CA LEU A 10 -15.82 -54.05 16.95
C LEU A 10 -14.96 -52.93 16.32
N LEU A 11 -15.59 -51.95 15.67
CA LEU A 11 -14.93 -50.67 15.39
C LEU A 11 -14.88 -49.92 16.73
N GLN A 12 -13.72 -49.86 17.35
CA GLN A 12 -13.42 -48.90 18.41
C GLN A 12 -11.90 -48.85 18.58
N LEU A 13 -11.24 -48.12 17.69
CA LEU A 13 -9.97 -47.51 18.03
C LEU A 13 -10.17 -46.01 17.86
N GLY A 14 -10.43 -45.35 18.98
CA GLY A 14 -10.36 -43.90 19.09
C GLY A 14 -8.92 -43.49 18.85
N GLY A 15 -8.72 -42.68 17.83
CA GLY A 15 -7.43 -42.13 17.44
C GLY A 15 -7.69 -40.89 16.60
N VAL A 16 -8.20 -39.84 17.23
CA VAL A 16 -8.21 -38.50 16.63
C VAL A 16 -6.76 -38.02 16.67
N GLY A 17 -6.03 -38.30 15.60
CA GLY A 17 -4.78 -37.60 15.29
C GLY A 17 -5.15 -36.37 14.48
N ALA A 18 -5.22 -35.21 15.13
CA ALA A 18 -5.27 -33.94 14.44
C ALA A 18 -3.83 -33.60 14.02
N THR A 19 -3.45 -33.97 12.81
CA THR A 19 -2.32 -33.33 12.13
C THR A 19 -2.81 -31.99 11.61
N ALA A 20 -2.60 -30.94 12.39
CA ALA A 20 -2.78 -29.57 11.92
C ALA A 20 -1.61 -29.22 11.00
N SER A 21 -1.84 -29.31 9.69
CA SER A 21 -1.01 -28.61 8.71
C SER A 21 -1.43 -27.15 8.74
N LEU A 22 -0.59 -26.30 9.31
CA LEU A 22 -0.71 -24.85 9.22
C LEU A 22 -0.14 -24.41 7.86
N ALA A 23 -1.01 -24.36 6.87
CA ALA A 23 -0.86 -23.56 5.66
C ALA A 23 -2.27 -23.10 5.28
N GLY A 24 -2.44 -21.79 5.13
CA GLY A 24 -3.66 -21.21 4.57
C GLY A 24 -4.48 -20.39 5.55
N CYS A 25 -4.10 -19.12 5.68
CA CYS A 25 -5.03 -18.03 5.94
C CYS A 25 -6.10 -18.04 4.85
N SER A 26 -7.35 -18.33 5.22
CA SER A 26 -8.59 -17.78 4.66
C SER A 26 -9.78 -18.65 5.10
N GLN A 27 -10.85 -17.97 5.50
CA GLN A 27 -12.15 -18.50 5.89
C GLN A 27 -12.29 -18.95 7.35
N PHE A 28 -12.51 -17.94 8.20
CA PHE A 28 -13.10 -18.07 9.53
C PHE A 28 -14.54 -18.61 9.39
N ASP A 29 -14.79 -19.84 9.85
CA ASP A 29 -16.14 -20.37 10.16
C ASP A 29 -16.03 -21.16 11.46
N ILE A 30 -16.50 -20.56 12.56
CA ILE A 30 -16.54 -21.18 13.90
C ILE A 30 -17.96 -21.75 14.11
N PRO A 31 -18.15 -23.08 14.21
CA PRO A 31 -19.40 -23.62 14.68
C PRO A 31 -19.31 -23.91 16.19
N GLY A 32 -20.09 -23.15 16.97
CA GLY A 32 -20.60 -23.61 18.26
C GLY A 32 -20.12 -22.83 19.48
N SER A 33 -20.88 -21.78 19.84
CA SER A 33 -21.04 -21.34 21.23
C SER A 33 -22.44 -20.76 21.38
N GLU A 34 -23.34 -21.55 21.97
CA GLU A 34 -24.68 -21.13 22.37
C GLU A 34 -24.64 -20.66 23.83
N ASP A 35 -25.21 -19.48 24.06
CA ASP A 35 -25.74 -18.93 25.32
C ASP A 35 -24.76 -18.33 26.34
N ASP A 36 -24.45 -17.04 26.19
CA ASP A 36 -24.72 -16.02 27.23
C ASP A 36 -24.73 -14.62 26.59
N SER A 37 -25.65 -13.76 27.01
CA SER A 37 -25.77 -12.39 26.53
C SER A 37 -24.56 -11.55 26.96
N GLU A 38 -23.62 -11.35 26.05
CA GLU A 38 -22.66 -10.26 26.13
C GLU A 38 -22.84 -9.44 24.87
N SER A 39 -23.04 -8.13 25.04
CA SER A 39 -22.85 -7.17 23.96
C SER A 39 -21.54 -7.53 23.29
N GLU A 40 -21.63 -7.98 22.04
CA GLU A 40 -20.48 -8.09 21.17
C GLU A 40 -19.72 -6.76 21.34
N PRO A 41 -18.42 -6.74 21.69
CA PRO A 41 -17.66 -5.58 21.31
C PRO A 41 -17.92 -5.47 19.82
N GLN A 42 -18.57 -4.38 19.41
CA GLN A 42 -18.49 -3.96 18.03
C GLN A 42 -16.99 -3.98 17.79
N THR A 43 -16.50 -4.97 17.03
CA THR A 43 -15.21 -4.87 16.38
C THR A 43 -15.32 -3.52 15.70
N GLU A 44 -14.64 -2.55 16.30
CA GLU A 44 -14.46 -1.23 15.73
C GLU A 44 -14.05 -1.55 14.32
N SER A 45 -14.96 -1.29 13.37
CA SER A 45 -14.70 -1.50 11.97
C SER A 45 -13.34 -0.89 11.76
N GLU A 46 -12.34 -1.72 11.47
CA GLU A 46 -11.04 -1.24 11.03
C GLU A 46 -11.42 -0.28 9.91
N ALA A 47 -11.27 1.01 10.18
CA ALA A 47 -11.70 2.03 9.26
C ALA A 47 -10.69 1.93 8.12
N GLU A 48 -11.03 1.12 7.14
CA GLU A 48 -10.30 0.98 5.90
C GLU A 48 -10.84 2.05 4.97
N LEU A 49 -9.95 2.73 4.23
CA LEU A 49 -10.39 3.66 3.19
C LEU A 49 -11.19 2.88 2.16
N GLU A 50 -12.38 3.37 1.83
CA GLU A 50 -13.19 2.85 0.73
C GLU A 50 -12.65 3.34 -0.62
N ALA A 51 -12.00 4.51 -0.65
CA ALA A 51 -11.33 5.03 -1.83
C ALA A 51 -10.12 4.18 -2.22
N ASP A 52 -10.06 3.83 -3.51
CA ASP A 52 -8.92 3.15 -4.09
C ASP A 52 -7.65 4.02 -4.03
N THR A 53 -6.49 3.38 -4.14
CA THR A 53 -5.20 4.07 -4.29
C THR A 53 -5.14 4.81 -5.63
N GLU A 54 -5.70 4.21 -6.69
CA GLU A 54 -5.71 4.80 -8.04
C GLU A 54 -6.86 5.81 -8.17
N PRO A 55 -6.61 7.03 -8.70
CA PRO A 55 -7.62 8.07 -8.80
C PRO A 55 -8.58 7.87 -9.99
N ASP A 56 -9.85 8.17 -9.76
CA ASP A 56 -10.89 8.22 -10.81
C ASP A 56 -10.72 9.42 -11.76
N ILE A 57 -9.97 10.44 -11.33
CA ILE A 57 -9.64 11.65 -12.10
C ILE A 57 -8.14 11.78 -12.37
N ASP A 58 -7.77 12.68 -13.28
CA ASP A 58 -6.37 13.06 -13.42
C ASP A 58 -5.90 13.78 -12.14
N PRO A 59 -4.78 13.38 -11.54
CA PRO A 59 -4.32 13.97 -10.29
C PRO A 59 -4.03 15.47 -10.43
N ALA A 60 -3.72 15.99 -11.63
CA ALA A 60 -3.50 17.43 -11.81
C ALA A 60 -4.78 18.26 -11.74
N ASP A 61 -5.95 17.65 -11.92
CA ASP A 61 -7.25 18.32 -11.83
C ASP A 61 -7.78 18.40 -10.38
N GLY A 62 -7.27 17.54 -9.47
CA GLY A 62 -7.65 17.51 -8.06
C GLY A 62 -6.69 18.24 -7.11
N ILE A 63 -6.99 18.15 -5.81
CA ILE A 63 -6.17 18.70 -4.72
C ILE A 63 -5.78 17.56 -3.77
N THR A 64 -4.51 17.51 -3.36
CA THR A 64 -4.07 16.56 -2.34
C THR A 64 -4.31 17.14 -0.95
N ALA A 65 -5.24 16.56 -0.21
CA ALA A 65 -5.42 16.82 1.21
C ALA A 65 -4.48 15.93 2.04
N VAL A 66 -3.88 16.52 3.05
CA VAL A 66 -3.08 15.79 4.05
C VAL A 66 -3.85 15.79 5.35
N VAL A 67 -4.22 14.60 5.83
CA VAL A 67 -4.84 14.39 7.13
C VAL A 67 -3.80 13.84 8.10
N GLN A 68 -3.92 14.21 9.38
CA GLN A 68 -3.03 13.70 10.41
C GLN A 68 -3.84 13.40 11.68
N PRO A 69 -3.50 12.32 12.38
CA PRO A 69 -4.15 11.99 13.63
C PRO A 69 -3.90 13.09 14.68
N ASP A 70 -4.80 13.15 15.65
CA ASP A 70 -4.66 14.08 16.76
C ASP A 70 -3.34 13.90 17.51
N GLN A 71 -2.77 15.01 17.93
CA GLN A 71 -1.51 15.01 18.69
C GLN A 71 -1.64 14.24 20.02
N GLU A 72 -2.85 14.15 20.58
CA GLU A 72 -3.11 13.35 21.79
C GLU A 72 -3.00 11.84 21.49
N ALA A 73 -3.56 11.35 20.38
CA ALA A 73 -3.46 9.96 19.96
C ALA A 73 -2.01 9.55 19.71
N LEU A 74 -1.22 10.39 19.03
CA LEU A 74 0.21 10.17 18.83
C LEU A 74 1.01 10.13 20.14
N GLN A 75 0.67 11.01 21.09
CA GLN A 75 1.31 11.00 22.41
C GLN A 75 0.92 9.77 23.22
N GLN A 76 -0.32 9.31 23.08
CA GLN A 76 -0.78 8.08 23.73
C GLN A 76 -0.01 6.88 23.21
N ALA A 77 0.08 6.70 21.88
CA ALA A 77 0.85 5.61 21.27
C ALA A 77 2.32 5.61 21.73
N GLN A 78 2.96 6.79 21.84
CA GLN A 78 4.32 6.91 22.38
C GLN A 78 4.43 6.48 23.85
N GLN A 79 3.45 6.84 24.68
CA GLN A 79 3.43 6.47 26.10
C GLN A 79 3.22 4.97 26.29
N GLU A 80 2.35 4.36 25.47
CA GLU A 80 2.11 2.91 25.49
C GLU A 80 3.38 2.15 25.14
N VAL A 81 4.03 2.49 24.02
CA VAL A 81 5.29 1.85 23.61
C VAL A 81 6.41 2.03 24.65
N MET A 82 6.49 3.21 25.30
CA MET A 82 7.46 3.43 26.38
C MET A 82 7.17 2.57 27.61
N ALA A 83 5.89 2.41 27.98
CA ALA A 83 5.51 1.54 29.09
C ALA A 83 5.89 0.08 28.81
N GLU A 84 5.59 -0.42 27.60
CA GLU A 84 5.96 -1.78 27.17
C GLU A 84 7.48 -2.01 27.19
N LEU A 85 8.27 -0.99 26.83
CA LEU A 85 9.73 -1.03 26.93
C LEU A 85 10.23 -1.07 28.38
N GLU A 86 9.62 -0.28 29.28
CA GLU A 86 9.95 -0.28 30.71
C GLU A 86 9.56 -1.61 31.40
N GLU A 87 8.47 -2.23 30.95
CA GLU A 87 7.98 -3.53 31.39
C GLU A 87 8.85 -4.68 30.85
N GLY A 88 9.62 -4.42 29.78
CA GLY A 88 10.52 -5.37 29.14
C GLY A 88 9.82 -6.31 28.18
N ASP A 89 8.61 -5.94 27.72
CA ASP A 89 7.86 -6.62 26.67
C ASP A 89 8.39 -6.28 25.28
N LEU A 90 8.99 -5.09 25.11
CA LEU A 90 9.66 -4.65 23.88
C LEU A 90 11.14 -4.31 24.15
N ASP A 91 12.03 -4.76 23.28
CA ASP A 91 13.39 -4.23 23.22
C ASP A 91 13.43 -2.88 22.49
N GLU A 92 14.52 -2.10 22.66
CA GLU A 92 14.67 -0.76 22.05
C GLU A 92 14.49 -0.77 20.52
N GLN A 93 14.88 -1.85 19.85
CA GLN A 93 14.68 -2.01 18.40
C GLN A 93 13.23 -2.33 18.04
N GLU A 94 12.54 -3.14 18.84
CA GLU A 94 11.13 -3.46 18.64
C GLU A 94 10.24 -2.25 18.93
N ALA A 95 10.51 -1.51 20.01
CA ALA A 95 9.80 -0.28 20.33
C ALA A 95 9.85 0.76 19.20
N GLN A 96 10.98 0.88 18.50
CA GLN A 96 11.09 1.76 17.33
C GLN A 96 10.21 1.28 16.17
N MET A 97 10.14 -0.03 15.93
CA MET A 97 9.28 -0.59 14.87
C MET A 97 7.79 -0.46 15.24
N GLU A 98 7.45 -0.79 16.48
CA GLU A 98 6.09 -0.70 17.02
C GLU A 98 5.57 0.75 16.93
N LEU A 99 6.38 1.72 17.35
CA LEU A 99 5.99 3.12 17.25
C LEU A 99 5.74 3.57 15.80
N GLN A 100 6.54 3.10 14.85
CA GLN A 100 6.32 3.38 13.43
C GLN A 100 5.03 2.74 12.93
N GLN A 101 4.78 1.48 13.30
CA GLN A 101 3.55 0.76 12.94
C GLN A 101 2.30 1.46 13.50
N ARG A 102 2.31 1.79 14.79
CA ARG A 102 1.21 2.52 15.45
C ARG A 102 0.95 3.89 14.82
N GLN A 103 2.00 4.61 14.41
CA GLN A 103 1.82 5.88 13.70
C GLN A 103 1.11 5.67 12.36
N VAL A 104 1.54 4.69 11.57
CA VAL A 104 0.90 4.39 10.28
C VAL A 104 -0.56 3.97 10.48
N GLU A 105 -0.83 3.12 11.47
CA GLU A 105 -2.19 2.68 11.82
C GLU A 105 -3.10 3.85 12.23
N LEU A 106 -2.58 4.77 13.06
CA LEU A 106 -3.31 5.97 13.47
C LEU A 106 -3.58 6.90 12.28
N ILE A 107 -2.63 7.03 11.34
CA ILE A 107 -2.82 7.84 10.14
C ILE A 107 -3.87 7.19 9.23
N SER A 108 -3.77 5.88 8.99
CA SER A 108 -4.70 5.16 8.10
C SER A 108 -6.12 5.16 8.65
N SER A 109 -6.29 4.92 9.94
CA SER A 109 -7.60 4.96 10.60
C SER A 109 -8.20 6.37 10.53
N HIS A 110 -7.41 7.40 10.83
CA HIS A 110 -7.88 8.78 10.76
C HIS A 110 -8.27 9.20 9.33
N ALA A 111 -7.55 8.71 8.31
CA ALA A 111 -7.88 8.98 6.92
C ALA A 111 -9.20 8.33 6.49
N ALA A 112 -9.49 7.11 6.97
CA ALA A 112 -10.78 6.47 6.73
C ALA A 112 -11.92 7.13 7.52
N GLU A 113 -11.67 7.61 8.74
CA GLU A 113 -12.65 8.42 9.48
C GLU A 113 -12.98 9.72 8.74
N PHE A 114 -11.96 10.39 8.18
CA PHE A 114 -12.14 11.57 7.36
C PHE A 114 -13.00 11.26 6.13
N GLU A 115 -12.74 10.16 5.42
CA GLU A 115 -13.55 9.75 4.27
C GLU A 115 -15.00 9.46 4.64
N SER A 116 -15.22 8.75 5.74
CA SER A 116 -16.56 8.49 6.26
C SER A 116 -17.29 9.81 6.58
N SER A 117 -16.59 10.79 7.15
CA SER A 117 -17.16 12.11 7.41
C SER A 117 -17.47 12.91 6.14
N MET A 118 -16.69 12.72 5.08
CA MET A 118 -16.88 13.38 3.79
C MET A 118 -17.98 12.72 2.95
N SER A 119 -18.26 11.44 3.18
CA SER A 119 -19.34 10.72 2.50
C SER A 119 -20.72 11.33 2.76
N ASP A 120 -20.88 12.11 3.84
CA ASP A 120 -22.09 12.88 4.15
C ASP A 120 -22.12 14.28 3.47
N ASP A 121 -21.03 14.72 2.83
CA ASP A 121 -20.86 16.03 2.23
C ASP A 121 -20.95 15.96 0.70
N ASP A 122 -22.04 16.47 0.13
CA ASP A 122 -22.25 16.45 -1.33
C ASP A 122 -21.34 17.44 -2.11
N GLU A 123 -20.55 18.28 -1.43
CA GLU A 123 -19.75 19.33 -2.08
C GLU A 123 -18.31 18.89 -2.37
N VAL A 124 -17.77 17.90 -1.65
CA VAL A 124 -16.42 17.38 -1.88
C VAL A 124 -16.47 15.87 -2.06
N SER A 125 -15.77 15.39 -3.08
CA SER A 125 -15.57 13.97 -3.34
C SER A 125 -14.13 13.58 -3.05
N ILE A 126 -13.96 12.37 -2.52
CA ILE A 126 -12.65 11.72 -2.39
C ILE A 126 -12.50 10.79 -3.58
N GLU A 127 -11.48 11.06 -4.40
CA GLU A 127 -11.26 10.39 -5.68
C GLU A 127 -10.24 9.26 -5.55
N ALA A 128 -9.32 9.37 -4.59
CA ALA A 128 -8.38 8.32 -4.19
C ALA A 128 -7.69 8.65 -2.86
N GLY A 129 -7.06 7.66 -2.23
CA GLY A 129 -6.26 7.88 -1.04
C GLY A 129 -5.14 6.86 -0.80
N VAL A 130 -4.05 7.34 -0.19
CA VAL A 130 -2.98 6.52 0.38
C VAL A 130 -3.08 6.62 1.91
N ALA A 131 -3.85 5.69 2.49
CA ALA A 131 -4.15 5.62 3.92
C ALA A 131 -2.92 5.81 4.81
N GLN A 132 -1.85 5.08 4.50
CA GLN A 132 -0.63 4.98 5.30
C GLN A 132 0.15 6.30 5.36
N GLU A 133 -0.06 7.17 4.37
CA GLU A 133 0.57 8.49 4.29
C GLU A 133 -0.40 9.63 4.66
N GLY A 134 -1.68 9.32 4.91
CA GLY A 134 -2.72 10.31 5.19
C GLY A 134 -2.92 11.28 4.03
N ALA A 135 -2.66 10.83 2.80
CA ALA A 135 -2.78 11.65 1.61
C ALA A 135 -4.03 11.23 0.82
N LEU A 136 -4.96 12.16 0.61
CA LEU A 136 -6.17 11.92 -0.17
C LEU A 136 -6.24 12.89 -1.34
N LEU A 137 -6.58 12.38 -2.53
CA LEU A 137 -6.93 13.22 -3.66
C LEU A 137 -8.42 13.56 -3.58
N ILE A 138 -8.73 14.85 -3.51
CA ILE A 138 -10.09 15.35 -3.38
C ILE A 138 -10.43 16.34 -4.50
N ASP A 139 -11.70 16.34 -4.89
CA ASP A 139 -12.29 17.32 -5.81
C ASP A 139 -13.45 18.05 -5.14
N GLY A 140 -13.59 19.35 -5.42
CA GLY A 140 -14.66 20.15 -4.84
C GLY A 140 -14.43 21.66 -4.99
N PRO A 141 -15.40 22.50 -4.57
CA PRO A 141 -15.28 23.94 -4.66
C PRO A 141 -14.25 24.49 -3.68
N ASP A 142 -13.42 25.43 -4.14
CA ASP A 142 -12.35 26.08 -3.35
C ASP A 142 -12.80 26.55 -1.96
N GLU A 143 -14.02 27.10 -1.87
CA GLU A 143 -14.59 27.61 -0.61
C GLU A 143 -14.78 26.50 0.44
N ARG A 144 -15.18 25.30 -0.01
CA ARG A 144 -15.35 24.15 0.87
C ARG A 144 -14.01 23.56 1.27
N LEU A 145 -13.07 23.41 0.31
CA LEU A 145 -11.71 22.94 0.58
C LEU A 145 -10.97 23.83 1.59
N MET A 146 -11.08 25.15 1.44
CA MET A 146 -10.49 26.11 2.39
C MET A 146 -11.16 26.07 3.77
N SER A 147 -12.42 25.65 3.84
CA SER A 147 -13.11 25.47 5.12
C SER A 147 -12.53 24.27 5.87
N LEU A 148 -12.29 23.13 5.21
CA LEU A 148 -11.62 21.97 5.80
C LEU A 148 -10.29 22.34 6.45
N LEU A 149 -9.46 23.13 5.76
CA LEU A 149 -8.17 23.58 6.31
C LEU A 149 -8.33 24.53 7.50
N ARG A 150 -9.39 25.34 7.52
CA ARG A 150 -9.65 26.29 8.62
C ARG A 150 -10.21 25.59 9.85
N ASP A 151 -11.08 24.62 9.64
CA ASP A 151 -11.74 23.85 10.68
C ASP A 151 -10.80 22.80 11.28
N GLY A 152 -9.73 22.45 10.55
CA GLY A 152 -8.67 21.57 11.00
C GLY A 152 -8.88 20.11 10.62
N ASP A 153 -9.89 19.82 9.80
CA ASP A 153 -10.16 18.47 9.27
C ASP A 153 -9.01 17.97 8.40
N VAL A 154 -8.28 18.89 7.76
CA VAL A 154 -7.04 18.61 7.03
C VAL A 154 -5.90 19.45 7.60
N SER A 155 -4.71 18.85 7.68
CA SER A 155 -3.48 19.52 8.09
C SER A 155 -2.87 20.39 6.97
N GLY A 156 -3.18 20.08 5.72
CA GLY A 156 -2.63 20.79 4.57
C GLY A 156 -3.35 20.47 3.26
N LEU A 157 -3.21 21.38 2.31
CA LEU A 157 -3.68 21.22 0.93
C LEU A 157 -2.48 21.45 -0.01
N MET A 158 -2.23 20.50 -0.90
CA MET A 158 -1.15 20.52 -1.88
C MET A 158 -1.72 20.36 -3.30
N PRO A 159 -0.99 20.78 -4.35
CA PRO A 159 -1.39 20.52 -5.72
C PRO A 159 -1.58 19.01 -5.96
N GLY A 160 -2.66 18.60 -6.64
CA GLY A 160 -2.94 17.18 -6.86
C GLY A 160 -1.84 16.43 -7.64
N ALA A 161 -1.01 17.14 -8.42
CA ALA A 161 0.18 16.57 -9.05
C ALA A 161 1.17 15.93 -8.04
N GLU A 162 1.15 16.34 -6.77
CA GLU A 162 1.95 15.71 -5.72
C GLU A 162 1.41 14.30 -5.38
N TYR A 163 0.08 14.08 -5.41
CA TYR A 163 -0.50 12.75 -5.29
C TYR A 163 -0.03 11.83 -6.42
N GLY A 164 -0.04 12.32 -7.67
CA GLY A 164 0.45 11.57 -8.83
C GLY A 164 1.90 11.09 -8.65
N ARG A 165 2.77 11.95 -8.11
CA ARG A 165 4.17 11.57 -7.80
C ARG A 165 4.28 10.51 -6.71
N MET A 166 3.37 10.46 -5.74
CA MET A 166 3.35 9.42 -4.72
C MET A 166 3.02 8.06 -5.36
N LEU A 167 2.04 8.01 -6.27
CA LEU A 167 1.68 6.80 -7.01
C LEU A 167 2.87 6.27 -7.83
N GLU A 168 3.54 7.15 -8.59
CA GLU A 168 4.73 6.77 -9.38
C GLU A 168 5.83 6.16 -8.52
N GLN A 169 6.01 6.65 -7.28
CA GLN A 169 6.98 6.09 -6.34
C GLN A 169 6.51 4.74 -5.78
N GLN A 170 5.21 4.56 -5.57
CA GLN A 170 4.65 3.30 -5.08
C GLN A 170 4.77 2.19 -6.13
N GLU A 171 4.48 2.50 -7.40
CA GLU A 171 4.64 1.57 -8.53
C GLU A 171 6.09 1.11 -8.72
N GLN A 172 7.07 1.99 -8.48
CA GLN A 172 8.50 1.65 -8.54
C GLN A 172 8.97 0.76 -7.37
N GLN A 173 8.24 0.77 -6.25
CA GLN A 173 8.54 -0.04 -5.07
C GLN A 173 7.82 -1.39 -5.08
N GLN A 174 6.78 -1.55 -5.90
CA GLN A 174 6.23 -2.87 -6.18
C GLN A 174 7.26 -3.65 -7.02
N PRO A 175 7.73 -4.83 -6.56
CA PRO A 175 8.50 -5.70 -7.44
C PRO A 175 7.64 -5.95 -8.69
N PRO A 176 8.21 -6.00 -9.90
CA PRO A 176 7.43 -6.40 -11.05
C PRO A 176 6.79 -7.72 -10.69
N VAL A 177 5.45 -7.76 -10.66
CA VAL A 177 4.76 -9.03 -10.67
C VAL A 177 5.27 -9.71 -11.92
N ASP A 178 6.14 -10.70 -11.73
CA ASP A 178 6.41 -11.68 -12.76
C ASP A 178 5.04 -12.08 -13.26
N ALA A 179 4.72 -11.67 -14.49
CA ALA A 179 3.54 -12.12 -15.17
C ALA A 179 3.63 -13.65 -15.10
N GLU A 180 2.87 -14.25 -14.20
CA GLU A 180 2.80 -15.69 -14.06
C GLU A 180 2.39 -16.21 -15.43
N GLU A 181 3.40 -16.75 -16.11
CA GLU A 181 3.37 -17.82 -17.08
C GLU A 181 1.94 -18.19 -17.51
N GLY A 182 1.39 -17.37 -18.41
CA GLY A 182 0.68 -17.94 -19.54
C GLY A 182 1.70 -18.80 -20.28
N GLY A 183 1.77 -20.08 -19.91
CA GLY A 183 2.62 -21.06 -20.55
C GLY A 183 2.30 -21.16 -22.04
N GLU A 184 3.02 -20.41 -22.85
CA GLU A 184 3.27 -20.70 -24.24
C GLU A 184 4.71 -21.16 -24.34
N GLU A 185 4.87 -22.48 -24.47
CA GLU A 185 6.17 -23.12 -24.65
C GLU A 185 6.97 -22.39 -25.74
N PRO A 186 8.29 -22.19 -25.58
CA PRO A 186 9.11 -21.78 -26.69
C PRO A 186 9.06 -22.89 -27.73
N VAL A 187 8.35 -22.65 -28.84
CA VAL A 187 8.53 -23.43 -30.06
C VAL A 187 9.99 -23.28 -30.46
N GLU A 188 10.74 -24.37 -30.30
CA GLU A 188 12.07 -24.55 -30.86
C GLU A 188 11.95 -24.43 -32.40
N GLU A 189 12.10 -23.21 -32.93
CA GLU A 189 12.28 -23.03 -34.37
C GLU A 189 13.71 -23.47 -34.72
N GLU A 190 13.79 -24.64 -35.34
CA GLU A 190 15.02 -25.19 -35.90
C GLU A 190 15.70 -24.21 -36.87
N PRO A 191 17.04 -24.20 -36.96
CA PRO A 191 17.75 -23.34 -37.89
C PRO A 191 17.55 -23.84 -39.32
N VAL A 192 17.05 -22.98 -40.20
CA VAL A 192 17.17 -23.13 -41.65
C VAL A 192 18.35 -22.29 -42.13
N ASP A 193 19.42 -23.00 -42.43
CA ASP A 193 20.62 -22.55 -43.11
C ASP A 193 20.35 -22.21 -44.60
N GLU A 194 21.23 -21.34 -45.12
CA GLU A 194 21.67 -21.16 -46.52
C GLU A 194 21.05 -20.04 -47.42
N ASP A 195 21.89 -18.99 -47.56
CA ASP A 195 22.38 -18.33 -48.79
C ASP A 195 21.49 -17.39 -49.65
N ASP A 196 21.90 -16.12 -49.73
CA ASP A 196 22.46 -15.43 -50.95
C ASP A 196 22.67 -13.93 -50.57
N ALA A 197 23.89 -13.43 -50.39
CA ALA A 197 24.79 -12.85 -51.39
C ALA A 197 24.48 -11.37 -51.80
N ASP A 198 25.52 -10.54 -51.65
CA ASP A 198 25.82 -9.27 -52.34
C ASP A 198 24.95 -8.03 -52.06
N ASP A 199 25.58 -6.97 -51.52
CA ASP A 199 26.01 -5.82 -52.34
C ASP A 199 26.80 -4.81 -51.48
N GLU A 200 28.05 -4.58 -51.88
CA GLU A 200 28.95 -3.56 -51.32
C GLU A 200 28.74 -2.23 -52.07
N THR A 201 28.57 -1.10 -51.37
CA THR A 201 29.12 0.22 -51.72
C THR A 201 28.94 1.16 -50.51
N ALA A 202 29.99 1.66 -49.85
CA ALA A 202 30.94 2.69 -50.26
C ALA A 202 30.43 4.14 -50.10
N ASP A 203 31.17 4.87 -49.24
CA ASP A 203 31.51 6.30 -49.25
C ASP A 203 30.61 7.38 -48.61
N GLY A 204 31.31 8.28 -47.88
CA GLY A 204 30.93 9.66 -47.56
C GLY A 204 30.71 9.89 -46.06
N ASP A 205 31.73 10.19 -45.25
CA ASP A 205 32.40 11.50 -45.15
C ASP A 205 31.40 12.67 -45.08
N ASP A 206 31.17 13.20 -43.89
CA ASP A 206 31.19 14.65 -43.70
C ASP A 206 31.61 14.97 -42.25
N SER A 207 32.70 15.69 -42.17
CA SER A 207 33.27 16.29 -40.98
C SER A 207 32.96 17.78 -41.05
N THR A 208 32.38 18.37 -39.99
CA THR A 208 32.61 19.79 -39.67
C THR A 208 32.29 19.99 -38.18
N ASP A 209 33.25 20.17 -37.26
CA ASP A 209 34.17 21.31 -37.02
C ASP A 209 33.49 22.49 -36.28
N GLU A 210 34.17 22.95 -35.22
CA GLU A 210 34.21 24.33 -34.69
C GLU A 210 32.99 24.82 -33.84
N ASP A 211 33.13 25.55 -32.72
CA ASP A 211 34.29 26.06 -31.99
C ASP A 211 33.84 26.71 -30.66
N GLU A 212 34.83 26.87 -29.79
CA GLU A 212 35.10 27.93 -28.82
C GLU A 212 33.99 28.69 -28.03
N ALA A 213 34.23 28.73 -26.72
CA ALA A 213 34.47 29.91 -25.86
C ALA A 213 33.68 29.74 -24.56
N GLY A 214 34.27 29.64 -23.37
CA GLY A 214 35.35 30.49 -22.89
C GLY A 214 34.73 31.77 -22.36
N ASP A 215 34.27 31.76 -21.10
CA ASP A 215 34.25 32.99 -20.29
C ASP A 215 34.39 32.63 -18.81
N GLU A 216 35.45 33.20 -18.25
CA GLU A 216 35.89 33.16 -16.87
C GLU A 216 35.48 34.53 -16.32
N ASP A 217 34.73 34.61 -15.22
CA ASP A 217 34.61 35.84 -14.42
C ASP A 217 34.33 35.38 -12.97
N GLU A 218 35.38 35.26 -12.16
CA GLU A 218 35.95 36.29 -11.28
C GLU A 218 35.20 36.45 -9.95
N THR A 219 36.03 36.43 -8.92
CA THR A 219 35.81 36.64 -7.50
C THR A 219 35.55 38.11 -7.16
N ASP A 220 34.67 38.37 -6.18
CA ASP A 220 34.69 39.39 -5.09
C ASP A 220 33.22 39.62 -4.67
N ASP A 221 32.80 39.75 -3.42
CA ASP A 221 33.24 40.66 -2.35
C ASP A 221 32.48 40.21 -1.06
N ALA A 222 33.17 39.90 0.04
CA ALA A 222 33.23 40.69 1.30
C ALA A 222 31.84 41.12 1.87
N ASP A 223 31.42 40.61 3.02
CA ASP A 223 31.60 41.19 4.37
C ASP A 223 30.95 42.59 4.53
N GLU A 224 29.71 42.63 5.05
CA GLU A 224 29.29 43.48 6.19
C GLU A 224 27.93 43.02 6.77
#